data_AF-A0A896TB46-F1
#
_entry.id   AF-A0A896TB46-F1
#
_cell.length_a   1.000
_cell.length_b   1.000
_cell.length_c   1.000
_cell.angle_alpha   90.00
_cell.angle_beta   90.00
_cell.angle_gamma   90.00
#
_symmetry.space_group_name_H-M   'P 1'
#
loop_
_entity.id
_entity.type
_entity.pdbx_description
1 polymer ?
#
loop_
_entity_poly.entity_id
_entity_poly.type
_entity_poly.pdbx_seq_one_letter_code
_entity_poly.pdbx_strand_id
1 'polypeptide(L)'
;MELVYLYYKSHKLVEKGIKVSVFYLDYEGNYQETKDYIHRSMGKYPEFEYYHICLPVSASCGISMSQSTWLPWDPDHKELWLNTIPKGAIHLENQDFSFFKVGMSDYDFQSKFCQWLHNEKGATRTAVLVGIRAQESLNRYNAVTRDETFSRFGTTNYSHRISKDVFNFYPMYDWLFADIWRANAKFEFDYNHLYDLYYQAGVPFKSMRVANPFHQCGVHSLKLYQALEPETWGKLVGRVNGANFAALYGGTQAMGYRGAVLPKGHTWQSYVEFLLDTLPEETRNVYRKKFQSSMDYWMRTGGALPVNVVEELKTSGLDFECLGAPTNKRKYKQSYELIRFKNYPDDVPIKNFTLVPSYKRMCITILKNDTSCQYMGFGQTKDELQKKQEAMEKWETFL
;
A
#
# COMPACT_ATOMS: atom_id res chain seq x y z
N MET A 1 -4.46 7.86 -19.34
CA MET A 1 -3.78 8.66 -20.39
C MET A 1 -4.74 9.00 -21.51
N GLU A 2 -5.40 8.01 -22.14
CA GLU A 2 -6.37 8.21 -23.24
C GLU A 2 -7.42 9.30 -22.97
N LEU A 3 -8.11 9.27 -21.83
CA LEU A 3 -9.12 10.28 -21.46
C LEU A 3 -8.55 11.70 -21.41
N VAL A 4 -7.30 11.84 -20.92
CA VAL A 4 -6.61 13.13 -20.86
C VAL A 4 -6.33 13.62 -22.27
N TYR A 5 -5.88 12.74 -23.18
CA TYR A 5 -5.62 13.10 -24.57
C TYR A 5 -6.90 13.50 -25.30
N LEU A 6 -8.00 12.74 -25.15
CA LEU A 6 -9.29 13.09 -25.73
C LEU A 6 -9.74 14.49 -25.28
N TYR A 7 -9.66 14.77 -23.97
CA TYR A 7 -10.01 16.08 -23.43
C TYR A 7 -9.06 17.19 -23.94
N TYR A 8 -7.76 16.88 -24.03
CA TYR A 8 -6.72 17.79 -24.50
C TYR A 8 -6.99 18.25 -25.94
N LYS A 9 -7.34 17.30 -26.82
CA LYS A 9 -7.66 17.58 -28.23
C LYS A 9 -9.01 18.27 -28.37
N SER A 10 -10.06 17.78 -27.71
CA SER A 10 -11.41 18.33 -27.87
C SER A 10 -11.54 19.78 -27.38
N HIS A 11 -10.72 20.19 -26.41
CA HIS A 11 -10.70 21.55 -25.87
C HIS A 11 -9.58 22.44 -26.41
N LYS A 12 -8.84 21.95 -27.41
CA LYS A 12 -7.73 22.65 -28.07
C LYS A 12 -6.71 23.19 -27.07
N LEU A 13 -6.35 22.37 -26.09
CA LEU A 13 -5.50 22.80 -24.98
C LEU A 13 -4.07 23.16 -25.42
N VAL A 14 -3.61 22.59 -26.54
CA VAL A 14 -2.35 22.99 -27.19
C VAL A 14 -2.34 24.45 -27.61
N GLU A 15 -3.44 24.96 -28.18
CA GLU A 15 -3.57 26.36 -28.60
C GLU A 15 -3.60 27.31 -27.39
N LYS A 16 -4.04 26.79 -26.24
CA LYS A 16 -4.04 27.50 -24.96
C LYS A 16 -2.69 27.43 -24.22
N GLY A 17 -1.66 26.84 -24.84
CA GLY A 17 -0.34 26.70 -24.25
C GLY A 17 -0.27 25.73 -23.07
N ILE A 18 -1.29 24.90 -22.85
CA ILE A 18 -1.32 23.93 -21.75
C ILE A 18 -0.36 22.78 -22.07
N LYS A 19 0.55 22.51 -21.14
CA LYS A 19 1.50 21.40 -21.20
C LYS A 19 0.99 20.22 -20.39
N VAL A 20 1.25 19.01 -20.90
CA VAL A 20 0.89 17.76 -20.23
C VAL A 20 2.14 16.91 -20.16
N SER A 21 2.42 16.40 -18.97
CA SER A 21 3.51 15.48 -18.71
C SER A 21 2.96 14.16 -18.17
N VAL A 22 3.56 13.06 -18.58
CA VAL A 22 3.26 11.70 -18.12
C VAL A 22 4.52 11.14 -17.50
N PHE A 23 4.46 10.75 -16.23
CA PHE A 23 5.58 10.05 -15.60
C PHE A 23 5.17 8.63 -15.23
N TYR A 24 6.12 7.72 -15.33
CA TYR A 24 5.99 6.33 -14.94
C TYR A 24 7.15 5.97 -14.00
N LEU A 25 6.84 5.46 -12.82
CA LEU A 25 7.83 4.97 -11.85
C LEU A 25 7.97 3.46 -12.01
N ASP A 26 9.12 3.04 -12.52
CA ASP A 26 9.40 1.66 -12.87
C ASP A 26 9.96 0.90 -11.66
N TYR A 27 9.15 0.02 -11.11
CA TYR A 27 9.54 -0.89 -10.02
C TYR A 27 10.27 -2.13 -10.52
N GLU A 28 10.72 -2.20 -11.77
CA GLU A 28 11.61 -3.22 -12.31
C GLU A 28 10.97 -4.62 -12.50
N GLY A 29 10.21 -5.12 -11.52
CA GLY A 29 9.60 -6.46 -11.51
C GLY A 29 8.24 -6.56 -12.19
N ASN A 30 7.97 -5.75 -13.22
CA ASN A 30 6.70 -5.78 -13.94
C ASN A 30 6.62 -6.97 -14.92
N TYR A 31 5.41 -7.48 -15.15
CA TYR A 31 5.10 -8.46 -16.19
C TYR A 31 5.55 -7.97 -17.57
N GLN A 32 5.90 -8.89 -18.47
CA GLN A 32 6.25 -8.56 -19.85
C GLN A 32 5.14 -7.80 -20.56
N GLU A 33 3.89 -8.27 -20.47
CA GLU A 33 2.72 -7.56 -21.03
C GLU A 33 2.57 -6.13 -20.48
N THR A 34 2.95 -5.92 -19.23
CA THR A 34 2.93 -4.58 -18.62
C THR A 34 4.06 -3.71 -19.17
N LYS A 35 5.27 -4.26 -19.29
CA LYS A 35 6.42 -3.57 -19.91
C LYS A 35 6.11 -3.17 -21.35
N ASP A 36 5.49 -4.07 -22.13
CA ASP A 36 5.12 -3.80 -23.52
C ASP A 36 4.05 -2.71 -23.62
N TYR A 37 3.04 -2.74 -22.75
CA TYR A 37 2.04 -1.67 -22.68
C TYR A 37 2.65 -0.32 -22.31
N ILE A 38 3.58 -0.29 -21.35
CA ILE A 38 4.32 0.93 -20.98
C ILE A 38 5.15 1.42 -22.16
N HIS A 39 5.90 0.55 -22.82
CA HIS A 39 6.72 0.91 -23.97
C HIS A 39 5.89 1.54 -25.10
N ARG A 40 4.69 1.02 -25.40
CA ARG A 40 3.78 1.64 -26.38
C ARG A 40 3.14 2.94 -25.88
N SER A 41 2.96 3.09 -24.57
CA SER A 41 2.34 4.26 -23.95
C SER A 41 3.31 5.45 -23.82
N MET A 42 4.58 5.17 -23.52
CA MET A 42 5.62 6.17 -23.38
C MET A 42 6.00 6.72 -24.76
N GLY A 43 5.62 7.96 -25.04
CA GLY A 43 5.77 8.56 -26.37
C GLY A 43 4.57 8.41 -27.30
N LYS A 44 3.45 7.85 -26.84
CA LYS A 44 2.24 7.63 -27.67
C LYS A 44 1.67 8.92 -28.27
N TYR A 45 1.73 10.02 -27.52
CA TYR A 45 1.20 11.32 -27.93
C TYR A 45 2.34 12.35 -27.99
N PRO A 46 2.77 12.77 -29.20
CA PRO A 46 3.90 13.69 -29.35
C PRO A 46 3.73 15.04 -28.65
N GLU A 47 2.50 15.46 -28.37
CA GLU A 47 2.19 16.70 -27.65
C GLU A 47 2.50 16.62 -26.14
N PHE A 48 2.71 15.41 -25.61
CA PHE A 48 2.99 15.17 -24.20
C PHE A 48 4.49 14.94 -23.95
N GLU A 49 4.94 15.32 -22.77
CA GLU A 49 6.30 15.05 -22.31
C GLU A 49 6.32 13.82 -21.40
N TYR A 50 7.29 12.94 -21.59
CA TYR A 50 7.32 11.63 -20.93
C TYR A 50 8.54 11.48 -20.02
N TYR A 51 8.32 10.94 -18.82
CA TYR A 51 9.33 10.71 -17.80
C TYR A 51 9.28 9.25 -17.34
N HIS A 52 10.12 8.39 -17.93
CA HIS A 52 10.29 6.99 -17.49
C HIS A 52 11.35 6.95 -16.41
N ILE A 53 10.96 6.70 -15.16
CA ILE A 53 11.85 6.77 -14.00
C ILE A 53 12.26 5.36 -13.57
N CYS A 54 13.56 5.07 -13.65
CA CYS A 54 14.22 3.85 -13.17
C CYS A 54 15.23 4.23 -12.07
N LEU A 55 14.72 4.60 -10.89
CA LEU A 55 15.53 5.09 -9.77
C LEU A 55 15.40 4.18 -8.54
N PRO A 56 16.43 4.14 -7.68
CA PRO A 56 16.40 3.36 -6.44
C PRO A 56 15.55 4.04 -5.36
N VAL A 57 14.24 3.91 -5.50
CA VAL A 57 13.23 4.32 -4.51
C VAL A 57 12.87 3.14 -3.61
N SER A 58 12.69 3.38 -2.32
CA SER A 58 12.27 2.32 -1.40
C SER A 58 10.80 1.95 -1.66
N ALA A 59 10.58 0.71 -2.09
CA ALA A 59 9.26 0.15 -2.36
C ALA A 59 8.87 -0.86 -1.27
N SER A 60 7.62 -0.82 -0.81
CA SER A 60 7.16 -1.74 0.24
C SER A 60 7.25 -3.22 -0.18
N CYS A 61 7.69 -4.06 0.76
CA CYS A 61 7.81 -5.50 0.61
C CYS A 61 6.98 -6.19 1.70
N GLY A 62 5.84 -6.77 1.31
CA GLY A 62 4.95 -7.50 2.18
C GLY A 62 5.25 -8.99 2.32
N ILE A 63 6.28 -9.48 1.62
CA ILE A 63 6.54 -10.93 1.47
C ILE A 63 7.79 -11.44 2.18
N SER A 64 8.65 -10.56 2.69
CA SER A 64 9.88 -10.95 3.38
C SER A 64 9.82 -10.69 4.88
N MET A 65 10.13 -11.70 5.69
CA MET A 65 10.24 -11.56 7.16
C MET A 65 11.54 -10.86 7.60
N SER A 66 12.49 -10.65 6.69
CA SER A 66 13.78 -10.03 6.96
C SER A 66 13.89 -8.58 6.47
N GLN A 67 13.03 -8.16 5.53
CA GLN A 67 13.04 -6.81 4.97
C GLN A 67 11.62 -6.31 4.71
N SER A 68 11.30 -5.12 5.20
CA SER A 68 9.98 -4.47 5.03
C SER A 68 9.85 -3.71 3.71
N THR A 69 10.97 -3.49 3.02
CA THR A 69 11.06 -2.83 1.72
C THR A 69 12.05 -3.57 0.83
N TRP A 70 11.99 -3.27 -0.46
CA TRP A 70 13.02 -3.63 -1.42
C TRP A 70 13.40 -2.40 -2.23
N LEU A 71 14.59 -2.41 -2.80
CA LEU A 71 15.14 -1.31 -3.59
C LEU A 71 15.18 -1.75 -5.06
N PRO A 72 14.21 -1.36 -5.91
CA PRO A 72 14.32 -1.48 -7.36
C PRO A 72 15.55 -0.71 -7.84
N TRP A 73 16.20 -1.15 -8.92
CA TRP A 73 17.37 -0.46 -9.49
C TRP A 73 18.49 -0.17 -8.49
N ASP A 74 18.69 -1.06 -7.51
CA ASP A 74 19.71 -0.93 -6.47
C ASP A 74 21.11 -0.78 -7.10
N PRO A 75 21.80 0.36 -6.93
CA PRO A 75 23.08 0.60 -7.57
C PRO A 75 24.21 -0.28 -7.01
N ASP A 76 24.07 -0.77 -5.78
CA ASP A 76 25.08 -1.61 -5.12
C ASP A 76 24.94 -3.08 -5.51
N HIS A 77 23.78 -3.48 -6.03
CA HIS A 77 23.42 -4.85 -6.39
C HIS A 77 22.87 -4.95 -7.83
N LYS A 78 23.63 -4.44 -8.81
CA LYS A 78 23.26 -4.46 -10.24
C LYS A 78 23.07 -5.89 -10.79
N GLU A 79 23.76 -6.86 -10.22
CA GLU A 79 23.64 -8.29 -10.53
C GLU A 79 22.26 -8.87 -10.19
N LEU A 80 21.55 -8.25 -9.24
CA LEU A 80 20.20 -8.65 -8.84
C LEU A 80 19.12 -8.00 -9.71
N TRP A 81 19.49 -7.19 -10.71
CA TRP A 81 18.52 -6.52 -11.55
C TRP A 81 17.74 -7.54 -12.41
N LEU A 82 16.42 -7.42 -12.40
CA LEU A 82 15.47 -8.27 -13.11
C LEU A 82 15.43 -7.94 -14.60
N ASN A 83 15.63 -6.66 -14.92
CA ASN A 83 15.54 -6.09 -16.26
C ASN A 83 16.67 -5.09 -16.52
N THR A 84 16.92 -4.81 -17.79
CA THR A 84 17.80 -3.72 -18.22
C THR A 84 17.04 -2.40 -18.24
N ILE A 85 17.73 -1.30 -17.92
CA ILE A 85 17.14 0.04 -17.99
C ILE A 85 16.69 0.33 -19.43
N PRO A 86 15.41 0.70 -19.66
CA PRO A 86 14.92 1.05 -20.99
C PRO A 86 15.65 2.24 -21.60
N LYS A 87 15.82 2.24 -22.92
CA LYS A 87 16.48 3.34 -23.63
C LYS A 87 15.74 4.66 -23.38
N GLY A 88 16.49 5.68 -22.96
CA GLY A 88 15.94 7.01 -22.68
C GLY A 88 15.25 7.15 -21.32
N ALA A 89 15.24 6.10 -20.49
CA ALA A 89 14.78 6.22 -19.12
C ALA A 89 15.75 7.05 -18.26
N ILE A 90 15.17 7.75 -17.29
CA ILE A 90 15.87 8.51 -16.27
C ILE A 90 16.29 7.54 -15.17
N HIS A 91 17.58 7.50 -14.89
CA HIS A 91 18.22 6.59 -13.94
C HIS A 91 19.30 7.35 -13.16
N LEU A 92 19.95 6.68 -12.21
CA LEU A 92 20.79 7.34 -11.21
C LEU A 92 21.91 8.18 -11.85
N GLU A 93 22.49 7.71 -12.95
CA GLU A 93 23.60 8.32 -13.64
C GLU A 93 23.23 9.52 -14.54
N ASN A 94 21.95 9.71 -14.90
CA ASN A 94 21.52 10.78 -15.82
C ASN A 94 20.39 11.68 -15.27
N GLN A 95 19.99 11.50 -14.02
CA GLN A 95 18.92 12.26 -13.39
C GLN A 95 19.42 13.63 -12.88
N ASP A 96 18.59 14.66 -13.02
CA ASP A 96 18.86 16.03 -12.55
C ASP A 96 17.95 16.45 -11.38
N PHE A 97 17.36 15.48 -10.67
CA PHE A 97 16.44 15.75 -9.57
C PHE A 97 17.21 16.16 -8.31
N SER A 98 17.30 17.46 -8.06
CA SER A 98 17.95 18.03 -6.86
C SER A 98 17.39 17.50 -5.54
N PHE A 99 16.16 16.99 -5.54
CA PHE A 99 15.49 16.44 -4.37
C PHE A 99 15.73 14.95 -4.14
N PHE A 100 16.25 14.24 -5.15
CA PHE A 100 16.30 12.78 -5.14
C PHE A 100 17.40 12.27 -4.21
N LYS A 101 17.09 11.20 -3.48
CA LYS A 101 18.01 10.49 -2.60
C LYS A 101 17.73 8.99 -2.74
N VAL A 102 18.80 8.21 -2.90
CA VAL A 102 18.72 6.74 -2.92
C VAL A 102 17.99 6.25 -1.67
N GLY A 103 17.00 5.37 -1.84
CA GLY A 103 16.20 4.80 -0.75
C GLY A 103 15.07 5.70 -0.26
N MET A 104 14.81 6.87 -0.86
CA MET A 104 13.62 7.66 -0.51
C MET A 104 12.34 6.88 -0.84
N SER A 105 11.27 7.10 -0.07
CA SER A 105 10.00 6.40 -0.32
C SER A 105 9.43 6.77 -1.69
N ASP A 106 8.76 5.83 -2.34
CA ASP A 106 8.03 6.05 -3.59
C ASP A 106 6.98 7.16 -3.46
N TYR A 107 6.31 7.28 -2.32
CA TYR A 107 5.35 8.34 -2.02
C TYR A 107 6.02 9.72 -1.96
N ASP A 108 7.16 9.83 -1.27
CA ASP A 108 7.91 11.08 -1.21
C ASP A 108 8.45 11.46 -2.60
N PHE A 109 8.92 10.47 -3.36
CA PHE A 109 9.39 10.69 -4.74
C PHE A 109 8.29 11.31 -5.59
N GLN A 110 7.10 10.68 -5.62
CA GLN A 110 5.97 11.17 -6.41
C GLN A 110 5.56 12.59 -6.01
N SER A 111 5.50 12.88 -4.71
CA SER A 111 5.17 14.22 -4.20
C SER A 111 6.20 15.27 -4.62
N LYS A 112 7.49 14.98 -4.42
CA LYS A 112 8.58 15.91 -4.74
C LYS A 112 8.80 16.07 -6.24
N PHE A 113 8.62 15.01 -7.02
CA PHE A 113 8.69 15.06 -8.48
C PHE A 113 7.65 16.03 -9.06
N CYS A 114 6.41 16.00 -8.56
CA CYS A 114 5.37 16.93 -9.00
C CYS A 114 5.72 18.40 -8.68
N GLN A 115 6.33 18.65 -7.52
CA GLN A 115 6.78 19.98 -7.10
C GLN A 115 7.97 20.48 -7.92
N TRP A 116 8.95 19.61 -8.13
CA TRP A 116 10.10 19.87 -8.98
C TRP A 116 9.65 20.22 -10.40
N LEU A 117 8.81 19.38 -11.01
CA LEU A 117 8.34 19.61 -12.38
C LEU A 117 7.54 20.91 -12.50
N HIS A 118 6.73 21.26 -11.49
CA HIS A 118 6.03 22.55 -11.44
C HIS A 118 7.00 23.74 -11.49
N ASN A 119 8.07 23.69 -10.71
CA ASN A 119 9.09 24.73 -10.65
C ASN A 119 9.91 24.80 -11.95
N GLU A 120 10.41 23.66 -12.42
CA GLU A 120 11.22 23.55 -13.65
C GLU A 120 10.48 24.09 -14.88
N LYS A 121 9.17 23.85 -14.96
CA LYS A 121 8.34 24.33 -16.07
C LYS A 121 7.88 25.79 -15.89
N GLY A 122 8.20 26.43 -14.76
CA GLY A 122 7.71 27.76 -14.42
C GLY A 122 6.17 27.83 -14.40
N ALA A 123 5.51 26.72 -14.05
CA ALA A 123 4.06 26.61 -14.15
C ALA A 123 3.40 27.49 -13.08
N THR A 124 2.35 28.23 -13.44
CA THR A 124 1.60 29.00 -12.44
C THR A 124 0.76 28.08 -11.53
N ARG A 125 0.22 26.99 -12.10
CA ARG A 125 -0.56 25.97 -11.39
C ARG A 125 -0.38 24.62 -12.05
N THR A 126 -0.36 23.56 -11.25
CA THR A 126 -0.21 22.18 -11.73
C THR A 126 -1.34 21.30 -11.20
N ALA A 127 -2.01 20.59 -12.11
CA ALA A 127 -2.99 19.55 -11.80
C ALA A 127 -2.37 18.18 -12.04
N VAL A 128 -2.17 17.41 -10.97
CA VAL A 128 -1.65 16.04 -10.99
C VAL A 128 -2.83 15.09 -11.07
N LEU A 129 -2.99 14.39 -12.19
CA LEU A 129 -4.13 13.50 -12.42
C LEU A 129 -3.78 12.07 -11.99
N VAL A 130 -4.56 11.51 -11.07
CA VAL A 130 -4.35 10.14 -10.58
C VAL A 130 -5.62 9.31 -10.83
N GLY A 131 -5.45 8.16 -11.48
CA GLY A 131 -6.55 7.26 -11.86
C GLY A 131 -7.04 6.35 -10.72
N ILE A 132 -7.24 6.88 -9.52
CA ILE A 132 -7.88 6.12 -8.42
C ILE A 132 -9.41 6.17 -8.54
N ARG A 133 -10.06 5.12 -8.05
CA ARG A 133 -11.53 5.01 -7.95
C ARG A 133 -11.93 4.72 -6.51
N ALA A 134 -12.99 5.36 -6.04
CA ALA A 134 -13.50 5.22 -4.68
C ALA A 134 -13.92 3.76 -4.37
N GLN A 135 -14.43 3.04 -5.38
CA GLN A 135 -14.81 1.63 -5.26
C GLN A 135 -13.63 0.70 -4.93
N GLU A 136 -12.38 1.12 -5.13
CA GLU A 136 -11.21 0.25 -4.99
C GLU A 136 -10.77 0.04 -3.55
N SER A 137 -11.00 1.01 -2.66
CA SER A 137 -10.74 0.87 -1.22
C SER A 137 -11.39 1.98 -0.39
N LEU A 138 -11.59 1.71 0.90
CA LEU A 138 -12.07 2.72 1.85
C LEU A 138 -11.12 3.92 1.94
N ASN A 139 -9.80 3.70 1.84
CA ASN A 139 -8.83 4.79 1.81
C ASN A 139 -8.99 5.68 0.58
N ARG A 140 -9.29 5.10 -0.59
CA ARG A 140 -9.55 5.85 -1.84
C ARG A 140 -10.89 6.58 -1.78
N TYR A 141 -11.93 5.95 -1.22
CA TYR A 141 -13.20 6.61 -0.92
C TYR A 141 -12.98 7.83 -0.01
N ASN A 142 -12.30 7.64 1.11
CA ASN A 142 -11.99 8.72 2.05
C ASN A 142 -11.13 9.84 1.43
N ALA A 143 -10.38 9.59 0.35
CA ALA A 143 -9.60 10.62 -0.33
C ALA A 143 -10.48 11.60 -1.13
N VAL A 144 -11.70 11.21 -1.51
CA VAL A 144 -12.61 12.00 -2.36
C VAL A 144 -13.90 12.43 -1.65
N THR A 145 -14.14 11.94 -0.43
CA THR A 145 -15.30 12.29 0.39
C THR A 145 -14.93 13.06 1.67
N ARG A 146 -13.75 13.68 1.72
CA ARG A 146 -13.35 14.48 2.90
C ARG A 146 -14.23 15.71 3.00
N ASP A 147 -14.72 16.04 4.19
CA ASP A 147 -15.47 17.29 4.45
C ASP A 147 -14.55 18.52 4.52
N GLU A 148 -13.25 18.32 4.75
CA GLU A 148 -12.26 19.38 4.80
C GLU A 148 -12.12 20.08 3.44
N THR A 149 -12.37 21.39 3.41
CA THR A 149 -12.35 22.21 2.19
C THR A 149 -11.04 22.95 1.97
N PHE A 150 -10.24 23.20 3.02
CA PHE A 150 -9.03 24.03 2.93
C PHE A 150 -7.94 23.43 2.03
N SER A 151 -7.93 22.10 1.90
CA SER A 151 -7.01 21.35 1.05
C SER A 151 -7.55 21.14 -0.37
N ARG A 152 -8.77 21.58 -0.68
CA ARG A 152 -9.36 21.45 -2.02
C ARG A 152 -8.90 22.58 -2.95
N PHE A 153 -8.98 22.30 -4.25
CA PHE A 153 -8.95 23.31 -5.28
C PHE A 153 -10.35 23.90 -5.46
N GLY A 154 -10.58 25.07 -4.86
CA GLY A 154 -11.90 25.71 -4.86
C GLY A 154 -12.95 24.81 -4.21
N THR A 155 -14.04 24.52 -4.92
CA THR A 155 -15.14 23.66 -4.48
C THR A 155 -15.02 22.21 -4.97
N THR A 156 -13.88 21.83 -5.58
CA THR A 156 -13.72 20.51 -6.21
C THR A 156 -13.44 19.42 -5.17
N ASN A 157 -14.40 18.52 -4.93
CA ASN A 157 -14.32 17.51 -3.86
C ASN A 157 -13.32 16.39 -4.10
N TYR A 158 -13.01 16.08 -5.36
CA TYR A 158 -12.03 15.07 -5.75
C TYR A 158 -10.63 15.68 -5.97
N SER A 159 -10.28 16.73 -5.23
CA SER A 159 -8.99 17.40 -5.32
C SER A 159 -8.30 17.53 -3.96
N HIS A 160 -6.97 17.52 -3.96
CA HIS A 160 -6.16 17.62 -2.75
C HIS A 160 -4.85 18.37 -3.01
N ARG A 161 -4.59 19.41 -2.22
CA ARG A 161 -3.36 20.21 -2.27
C ARG A 161 -2.16 19.38 -1.82
N ILE A 162 -1.13 19.29 -2.65
CA ILE A 162 0.14 18.62 -2.33
C ILE A 162 1.17 19.65 -1.88
N SER A 163 1.22 20.79 -2.57
CA SER A 163 2.06 21.94 -2.24
C SER A 163 1.36 23.23 -2.65
N LYS A 164 2.02 24.38 -2.47
CA LYS A 164 1.55 25.64 -3.05
C LYS A 164 1.39 25.46 -4.58
N ASP A 165 0.19 25.80 -5.08
CA ASP A 165 -0.20 25.74 -6.50
C ASP A 165 -0.13 24.37 -7.21
N VAL A 166 0.11 23.28 -6.48
CA VAL A 166 0.09 21.89 -7.01
C VAL A 166 -0.98 21.07 -6.29
N PHE A 167 -1.88 20.48 -7.09
CA PHE A 167 -3.04 19.76 -6.59
C PHE A 167 -3.19 18.41 -7.29
N ASN A 168 -3.45 17.35 -6.52
CA ASN A 168 -3.95 16.09 -7.03
C ASN A 168 -5.43 16.24 -7.42
N PHE A 169 -5.82 15.59 -8.51
CA PHE A 169 -7.21 15.41 -8.94
C PHE A 169 -7.47 13.94 -9.29
N TYR A 170 -8.67 13.47 -8.96
CA TYR A 170 -9.09 12.09 -9.15
C TYR A 170 -10.30 12.02 -10.10
N PRO A 171 -10.13 12.27 -11.40
CA PRO A 171 -11.25 12.49 -12.33
C PRO A 171 -12.14 11.27 -12.58
N MET A 172 -11.67 10.07 -12.24
CA MET A 172 -12.43 8.81 -12.39
C MET A 172 -12.89 8.26 -11.04
N TYR A 173 -12.94 9.08 -9.98
CA TYR A 173 -13.20 8.58 -8.62
C TYR A 173 -14.52 7.83 -8.47
N ASP A 174 -15.54 8.20 -9.25
CA ASP A 174 -16.88 7.63 -9.23
C ASP A 174 -17.08 6.50 -10.25
N TRP A 175 -16.08 6.21 -11.09
CA TRP A 175 -16.17 5.13 -12.07
C TRP A 175 -16.20 3.77 -11.41
N LEU A 176 -17.17 2.97 -11.82
CA LEU A 176 -17.24 1.57 -11.45
C LEU A 176 -16.27 0.76 -12.30
N PHE A 177 -15.97 -0.45 -11.83
CA PHE A 177 -15.18 -1.41 -12.60
C PHE A 177 -15.75 -1.62 -14.03
N ALA A 178 -17.06 -1.73 -14.17
CA ALA A 178 -17.71 -1.92 -15.46
C ALA A 178 -17.53 -0.73 -16.41
N ASP A 179 -17.43 0.49 -15.87
CA ASP A 179 -17.27 1.70 -16.68
C ASP A 179 -15.91 1.74 -17.37
N ILE A 180 -14.85 1.24 -16.71
CA ILE A 180 -13.52 1.10 -17.30
C ILE A 180 -13.55 0.20 -18.53
N TRP A 181 -14.16 -0.99 -18.40
CA TRP A 181 -14.24 -1.96 -19.50
C TRP A 181 -15.17 -1.49 -20.62
N ARG A 182 -16.29 -0.86 -20.28
CA ARG A 182 -17.15 -0.22 -21.28
C ARG A 182 -16.44 0.89 -22.03
N ALA A 183 -15.65 1.71 -21.34
CA ALA A 183 -14.87 2.77 -21.98
C ALA A 183 -13.83 2.18 -22.94
N ASN A 184 -13.06 1.18 -22.50
CA ASN A 184 -12.09 0.51 -23.37
C ASN A 184 -12.75 -0.09 -24.61
N ALA A 185 -13.89 -0.78 -24.45
CA ALA A 185 -14.62 -1.38 -25.57
C ALA A 185 -15.26 -0.32 -26.50
N LYS A 186 -15.83 0.75 -25.93
CA LYS A 186 -16.55 1.78 -26.70
C LYS A 186 -15.61 2.70 -27.47
N PHE A 187 -14.48 3.05 -26.88
CA PHE A 187 -13.52 4.00 -27.43
C PHE A 187 -12.27 3.34 -28.01
N GLU A 188 -12.23 2.00 -28.00
CA GLU A 188 -11.13 1.20 -28.54
C GLU A 188 -9.76 1.61 -27.95
N PHE A 189 -9.75 1.87 -26.64
CA PHE A 189 -8.51 2.21 -25.94
C PHE A 189 -7.58 1.02 -25.88
N ASP A 190 -6.30 1.26 -26.18
CA ASP A 190 -5.23 0.31 -25.89
C ASP A 190 -5.20 0.02 -24.38
N TYR A 191 -4.96 -1.24 -24.02
CA TYR A 191 -4.90 -1.69 -22.64
C TYR A 191 -3.81 -2.76 -22.48
N ASN A 192 -3.48 -3.05 -21.23
CA ASN A 192 -2.48 -4.05 -20.89
C ASN A 192 -3.03 -5.47 -21.12
N HIS A 193 -2.48 -6.22 -22.06
CA HIS A 193 -2.92 -7.58 -22.40
C HIS A 193 -2.74 -8.60 -21.27
N LEU A 194 -2.04 -8.24 -20.18
CA LEU A 194 -2.06 -9.02 -18.94
C LEU A 194 -3.49 -9.27 -18.43
N TYR A 195 -4.43 -8.35 -18.67
CA TYR A 195 -5.83 -8.57 -18.30
C TYR A 195 -6.48 -9.69 -19.11
N ASP A 196 -6.06 -9.92 -20.36
CA ASP A 196 -6.53 -11.04 -21.18
C ASP A 196 -5.95 -12.36 -20.63
N LEU A 197 -4.68 -12.38 -20.25
CA LEU A 197 -4.05 -13.53 -19.60
C LEU A 197 -4.72 -13.86 -18.26
N TYR A 198 -5.05 -12.83 -17.46
CA TYR A 198 -5.83 -13.01 -16.23
C TYR A 198 -7.22 -13.58 -16.50
N TYR A 199 -7.89 -13.11 -17.56
CA TYR A 199 -9.19 -13.65 -17.96
C TYR A 199 -9.09 -15.12 -18.37
N GLN A 200 -8.11 -15.48 -19.20
CA GLN A 200 -7.83 -16.85 -19.62
C GLN A 200 -7.47 -17.76 -18.45
N ALA A 201 -6.75 -17.23 -17.45
CA ALA A 201 -6.42 -17.92 -16.21
C ALA A 201 -7.61 -18.04 -15.23
N GLY A 202 -8.79 -17.51 -15.59
CA GLY A 202 -10.01 -17.59 -14.77
C GLY A 202 -10.03 -16.64 -13.58
N VAL A 203 -9.20 -15.60 -13.56
CA VAL A 203 -9.23 -14.57 -12.51
C VAL A 203 -10.54 -13.81 -12.62
N PRO A 204 -11.36 -13.71 -11.55
CA PRO A 204 -12.56 -12.89 -11.58
C PRO A 204 -12.19 -11.44 -11.89
N PHE A 205 -12.95 -10.81 -12.78
CA PHE A 205 -12.80 -9.42 -13.21
C PHE A 205 -12.49 -8.44 -12.07
N LYS A 206 -13.25 -8.50 -10.95
CA LYS A 206 -13.06 -7.62 -9.78
C LYS A 206 -11.75 -7.85 -9.02
N SER A 207 -11.08 -8.96 -9.27
CA SER A 207 -9.83 -9.39 -8.65
C SER A 207 -8.61 -9.22 -9.55
N MET A 208 -8.80 -8.81 -10.80
CA MET A 208 -7.72 -8.48 -11.72
C MET A 208 -7.05 -7.18 -11.29
N ARG A 209 -5.98 -7.30 -10.51
CA ARG A 209 -5.18 -6.16 -10.06
C ARG A 209 -3.73 -6.37 -10.45
N VAL A 210 -3.17 -5.38 -11.11
CA VAL A 210 -1.72 -5.31 -11.40
C VAL A 210 -1.09 -4.41 -10.36
N ALA A 211 -0.08 -4.91 -9.67
CA ALA A 211 0.67 -4.19 -8.65
C ALA A 211 2.12 -4.65 -8.65
N ASN A 212 2.99 -3.92 -7.96
CA ASN A 212 4.33 -4.40 -7.64
C ASN A 212 4.21 -5.81 -6.98
N PRO A 213 4.93 -6.82 -7.49
CA PRO A 213 4.79 -8.22 -7.05
C PRO A 213 4.97 -8.38 -5.53
N PHE A 214 5.78 -7.53 -4.91
CA PHE A 214 6.09 -7.63 -3.48
C PHE A 214 5.20 -6.77 -2.59
N HIS A 215 4.30 -5.96 -3.15
CA HIS A 215 3.36 -5.19 -2.36
C HIS A 215 2.34 -6.11 -1.66
N GLN A 216 1.91 -5.80 -0.44
CA GLN A 216 0.97 -6.63 0.35
C GLN A 216 -0.33 -6.99 -0.41
N CYS A 217 -0.81 -6.09 -1.27
CA CYS A 217 -1.99 -6.35 -2.12
C CYS A 217 -1.75 -7.32 -3.29
N GLY A 218 -0.49 -7.58 -3.68
CA GLY A 218 -0.10 -8.44 -4.82
C GLY A 218 0.33 -9.86 -4.43
N VAL A 219 0.49 -10.13 -3.13
CA VAL A 219 0.98 -11.42 -2.61
C VAL A 219 0.16 -12.61 -3.10
N HIS A 220 -1.16 -12.44 -3.20
CA HIS A 220 -2.08 -13.51 -3.62
C HIS A 220 -1.97 -13.85 -5.10
N SER A 221 -1.54 -12.89 -5.92
CA SER A 221 -1.33 -13.08 -7.36
C SER A 221 0.04 -13.68 -7.68
N LEU A 222 0.95 -13.84 -6.71
CA LEU A 222 2.30 -14.34 -6.98
C LEU A 222 2.34 -15.76 -7.58
N LYS A 223 1.39 -16.62 -7.21
CA LYS A 223 1.25 -17.94 -7.85
C LYS A 223 0.96 -17.83 -9.35
N LEU A 224 0.09 -16.88 -9.72
CA LEU A 224 -0.22 -16.63 -11.12
C LEU A 224 0.94 -15.90 -11.82
N TYR A 225 1.61 -14.98 -11.11
CA TYR A 225 2.84 -14.34 -11.58
C TYR A 225 3.86 -15.41 -12.00
N GLN A 226 4.15 -16.38 -11.14
CA GLN A 226 5.07 -17.47 -11.45
C GLN A 226 4.68 -18.24 -12.72
N ALA A 227 3.39 -18.47 -12.94
CA ALA A 227 2.90 -19.20 -14.11
C ALA A 227 2.98 -18.36 -15.40
N LEU A 228 2.74 -17.05 -15.30
CA LEU A 228 2.77 -16.14 -16.45
C LEU A 228 4.19 -15.65 -16.79
N GLU A 229 5.08 -15.54 -15.81
CA GLU A 229 6.42 -14.94 -15.93
C GLU A 229 7.51 -15.85 -15.32
N PRO A 230 7.70 -17.09 -15.79
CA PRO A 230 8.59 -18.06 -15.15
C PRO A 230 10.07 -17.61 -15.12
N GLU A 231 10.54 -16.90 -16.14
CA GLU A 231 11.92 -16.40 -16.21
C GLU A 231 12.17 -15.25 -15.22
N THR A 232 11.30 -14.23 -15.23
CA THR A 232 11.38 -13.12 -14.27
C THR A 232 11.17 -13.63 -12.85
N TRP A 233 10.30 -14.63 -12.66
CA TRP A 233 10.10 -15.31 -11.38
C TRP A 233 11.38 -15.95 -10.84
N GLY A 234 12.15 -16.65 -11.67
CA GLY A 234 13.43 -17.23 -11.26
C GLY A 234 14.39 -16.19 -10.66
N LYS A 235 14.48 -15.01 -11.28
CA LYS A 235 15.28 -13.89 -10.77
C LYS A 235 14.69 -13.26 -9.50
N LEU A 236 13.36 -13.09 -9.45
CA LEU A 236 12.65 -12.55 -8.28
C LEU A 236 12.87 -13.40 -7.02
N VAL A 237 12.86 -14.73 -7.17
CA VAL A 237 13.12 -15.67 -6.06
C VAL A 237 14.54 -15.52 -5.52
N GLY A 238 15.53 -15.29 -6.39
CA GLY A 238 16.92 -15.03 -5.97
C GLY A 238 17.11 -13.70 -5.25
N ARG A 239 16.22 -12.72 -5.48
CA ARG A 239 16.36 -11.35 -4.96
C ARG A 239 15.62 -11.09 -3.66
N VAL A 240 14.40 -11.62 -3.50
CA VAL A 240 13.57 -11.33 -2.32
C VAL A 240 13.29 -12.60 -1.53
N ASN A 241 13.89 -12.67 -0.35
CA ASN A 241 13.58 -13.71 0.64
C ASN A 241 12.07 -13.78 0.91
N GLY A 242 11.51 -14.98 0.86
CA GLY A 242 10.08 -15.20 1.05
C GLY A 242 9.23 -15.13 -0.22
N ALA A 243 9.79 -14.77 -1.40
CA ALA A 243 9.04 -14.76 -2.66
C ALA A 243 8.45 -16.13 -2.99
N ASN A 244 9.26 -17.19 -2.95
CA ASN A 244 8.77 -18.55 -3.22
C ASN A 244 7.74 -19.03 -2.17
N PHE A 245 7.95 -18.69 -0.90
CA PHE A 245 7.01 -19.01 0.17
C PHE A 245 5.66 -18.29 -0.05
N ALA A 246 5.70 -17.01 -0.40
CA ALA A 246 4.53 -16.20 -0.71
C ALA A 246 3.80 -16.66 -1.99
N ALA A 247 4.50 -17.14 -3.02
CA ALA A 247 3.85 -17.74 -4.19
C ALA A 247 3.13 -19.06 -3.85
N LEU A 248 3.77 -19.94 -3.07
CA LEU A 248 3.20 -21.23 -2.70
C LEU A 248 2.04 -21.09 -1.72
N TYR A 249 2.20 -20.23 -0.71
CA TYR A 249 1.32 -20.17 0.46
C TYR A 249 0.54 -18.86 0.61
N GLY A 250 0.83 -17.83 -0.19
CA GLY A 250 0.19 -16.52 -0.08
C GLY A 250 -1.32 -16.60 -0.16
N GLY A 251 -1.86 -17.46 -1.04
CA GLY A 251 -3.28 -17.75 -1.18
C GLY A 251 -3.84 -18.83 -0.26
N THR A 252 -3.14 -19.19 0.82
CA THR A 252 -3.54 -20.25 1.73
C THR A 252 -3.72 -19.72 3.16
N GLN A 253 -4.40 -20.50 4.00
CA GLN A 253 -4.58 -20.16 5.41
C GLN A 253 -3.25 -20.14 6.18
N ALA A 254 -2.18 -20.74 5.64
CA ALA A 254 -0.84 -20.66 6.22
C ALA A 254 -0.31 -19.22 6.28
N MET A 255 -0.74 -18.33 5.37
CA MET A 255 -0.45 -16.88 5.41
C MET A 255 -1.63 -16.05 5.93
N GLY A 256 -2.62 -16.68 6.56
CA GLY A 256 -3.83 -16.04 7.06
C GLY A 256 -4.82 -15.60 5.97
N TYR A 257 -4.71 -16.11 4.73
CA TYR A 257 -5.69 -15.83 3.68
C TYR A 257 -7.05 -16.45 4.01
N ARG A 258 -8.11 -15.63 3.98
CA ARG A 258 -9.48 -16.01 4.39
C ARG A 258 -9.56 -16.61 5.80
N GLY A 259 -8.64 -16.19 6.68
CA GLY A 259 -8.57 -16.62 8.07
C GLY A 259 -7.32 -17.45 8.36
N ALA A 260 -6.87 -17.39 9.61
CA ALA A 260 -5.84 -18.30 10.11
C ALA A 260 -6.48 -19.61 10.58
N VAL A 261 -5.77 -20.71 10.41
CA VAL A 261 -6.11 -22.00 11.02
C VAL A 261 -5.17 -22.23 12.19
N LEU A 262 -5.74 -22.65 13.31
CA LEU A 262 -4.96 -23.08 14.45
C LEU A 262 -4.42 -24.49 14.18
N PRO A 263 -3.10 -24.71 14.13
CA PRO A 263 -2.55 -26.05 13.92
C PRO A 263 -2.97 -27.02 15.03
N LYS A 264 -3.15 -28.30 14.69
CA LYS A 264 -3.53 -29.33 15.68
C LYS A 264 -2.51 -29.38 16.83
N GLY A 265 -3.01 -29.37 18.07
CA GLY A 265 -2.17 -29.41 19.28
C GLY A 265 -1.70 -28.05 19.79
N HIS A 266 -2.01 -26.95 19.11
CA HIS A 266 -1.71 -25.59 19.57
C HIS A 266 -2.94 -24.88 20.12
N THR A 267 -2.74 -24.01 21.12
CA THR A 267 -3.57 -22.82 21.38
C THR A 267 -3.06 -21.64 20.55
N TRP A 268 -3.85 -20.60 20.32
CA TRP A 268 -3.36 -19.44 19.57
C TRP A 268 -2.14 -18.82 20.26
N GLN A 269 -2.12 -18.74 21.58
CA GLN A 269 -0.97 -18.30 22.36
C GLN A 269 0.28 -19.13 22.06
N SER A 270 0.19 -20.47 22.14
CA SER A 270 1.33 -21.34 21.85
C SER A 270 1.81 -21.22 20.40
N TYR A 271 0.90 -20.91 19.47
CA TYR A 271 1.23 -20.71 18.07
C TYR A 271 1.90 -19.36 17.84
N VAL A 272 1.52 -18.29 18.55
CA VAL A 272 2.24 -17.01 18.55
C VAL A 272 3.69 -17.21 18.97
N GLU A 273 3.93 -17.92 20.08
CA GLU A 273 5.30 -18.16 20.56
C GLU A 273 6.11 -18.99 19.56
N PHE A 274 5.53 -20.05 19.01
CA PHE A 274 6.16 -20.83 17.94
C PHE A 274 6.53 -19.93 16.75
N LEU A 275 5.60 -19.12 16.25
CA LEU A 275 5.86 -18.22 15.13
C LEU A 275 6.97 -17.22 15.47
N LEU A 276 6.93 -16.59 16.64
CA LEU A 276 7.96 -15.66 17.09
C LEU A 276 9.35 -16.33 17.12
N ASP A 277 9.43 -17.57 17.56
CA ASP A 277 10.69 -18.31 17.63
C ASP A 277 11.29 -18.64 16.26
N THR A 278 10.46 -18.70 15.21
CA THR A 278 10.92 -18.84 13.82
C THR A 278 11.43 -17.55 13.19
N LEU A 279 11.19 -16.38 13.80
CA LEU A 279 11.57 -15.08 13.23
C LEU A 279 13.03 -14.68 13.57
N PRO A 280 13.69 -13.87 12.73
CA PRO A 280 14.92 -13.20 13.09
C PRO A 280 14.77 -12.40 14.39
N GLU A 281 15.84 -12.32 15.18
CA GLU A 281 15.82 -11.72 16.52
C GLU A 281 15.30 -10.27 16.53
N GLU A 282 15.74 -9.45 15.57
CA GLU A 282 15.29 -8.06 15.46
C GLU A 282 13.78 -7.96 15.20
N THR A 283 13.27 -8.69 14.20
CA THR A 283 11.83 -8.73 13.87
C THR A 283 11.00 -9.27 15.04
N ARG A 284 11.49 -10.33 15.70
CA ARG A 284 10.86 -10.91 16.89
C ARG A 284 10.71 -9.89 18.00
N ASN A 285 11.75 -9.11 18.25
CA ASN A 285 11.76 -8.09 19.31
C ASN A 285 10.78 -6.95 19.01
N VAL A 286 10.63 -6.55 17.74
CA VAL A 286 9.60 -5.57 17.32
C VAL A 286 8.19 -6.08 17.67
N TYR A 287 7.88 -7.33 17.32
CA TYR A 287 6.58 -7.92 17.65
C TYR A 287 6.37 -8.05 19.16
N ARG A 288 7.35 -8.59 19.90
CA ARG A 288 7.26 -8.75 21.36
C ARG A 288 6.97 -7.43 22.06
N LYS A 289 7.66 -6.35 21.69
CA LYS A 289 7.43 -5.01 22.25
C LYS A 289 5.99 -4.53 22.04
N LYS A 290 5.45 -4.69 20.82
CA LYS A 290 4.08 -4.29 20.49
C LYS A 290 3.03 -5.20 21.14
N PHE A 291 3.26 -6.50 21.17
CA PHE A 291 2.35 -7.46 21.79
C PHE A 291 2.26 -7.24 23.31
N GLN A 292 3.39 -7.04 23.97
CA GLN A 292 3.42 -6.70 25.40
C GLN A 292 2.65 -5.40 25.66
N SER A 293 2.84 -4.38 24.82
CA SER A 293 2.09 -3.12 24.93
C SER A 293 0.57 -3.33 24.77
N SER A 294 0.16 -4.23 23.86
CA SER A 294 -1.26 -4.60 23.73
C SER A 294 -1.77 -5.30 24.99
N MET A 295 -1.01 -6.25 25.55
CA MET A 295 -1.42 -6.99 26.74
C MET A 295 -1.56 -6.05 27.93
N ASP A 296 -0.55 -5.19 28.16
CA ASP A 296 -0.58 -4.19 29.23
C ASP A 296 -1.77 -3.25 29.11
N TYR A 297 -2.04 -2.73 27.91
CA TYR A 297 -3.16 -1.82 27.69
C TYR A 297 -4.51 -2.48 28.01
N TRP A 298 -4.77 -3.68 27.48
CA TRP A 298 -6.07 -4.34 27.61
C TRP A 298 -6.29 -5.07 28.95
N MET A 299 -5.21 -5.41 29.67
CA MET A 299 -5.29 -6.12 30.95
C MET A 299 -5.04 -5.22 32.17
N ARG A 300 -4.38 -4.06 32.02
CA ARG A 300 -4.12 -3.14 33.15
C ARG A 300 -4.95 -1.87 33.07
N THR A 301 -4.95 -1.20 31.92
CA THR A 301 -5.64 0.10 31.72
C THR A 301 -7.10 -0.09 31.33
N GLY A 302 -7.37 -1.03 30.44
CA GLY A 302 -8.68 -1.25 29.83
C GLY A 302 -8.84 -0.48 28.51
N GLY A 303 -9.55 -1.10 27.57
CA GLY A 303 -9.85 -0.55 26.25
C GLY A 303 -11.33 -0.23 26.09
N ALA A 304 -11.62 0.89 25.42
CA ALA A 304 -12.98 1.34 25.19
C ALA A 304 -13.58 0.63 23.97
N LEU A 305 -14.70 -0.07 24.18
CA LEU A 305 -15.45 -0.75 23.13
C LEU A 305 -16.87 -0.19 23.00
N PRO A 306 -17.47 -0.19 21.80
CA PRO A 306 -18.88 0.09 21.64
C PRO A 306 -19.75 -0.82 22.52
N VAL A 307 -20.81 -0.28 23.15
CA VAL A 307 -21.67 -1.05 24.07
C VAL A 307 -22.25 -2.31 23.40
N ASN A 308 -22.63 -2.25 22.13
CA ASN A 308 -23.12 -3.42 21.40
C ASN A 308 -22.09 -4.54 21.25
N VAL A 309 -20.79 -4.22 21.21
CA VAL A 309 -19.70 -5.20 21.19
C VAL A 309 -19.47 -5.78 22.57
N VAL A 310 -19.60 -4.97 23.63
CA VAL A 310 -19.49 -5.44 25.02
C VAL A 310 -20.62 -6.41 25.37
N GLU A 311 -21.85 -6.14 24.92
CA GLU A 311 -22.97 -7.07 25.09
C GLU A 311 -22.72 -8.41 24.35
N GLU A 312 -22.16 -8.37 23.14
CA GLU A 312 -21.76 -9.59 22.42
C GLU A 312 -20.64 -10.33 23.18
N LEU A 313 -19.67 -9.62 23.75
CA LEU A 313 -18.60 -10.20 24.56
C LEU A 313 -19.12 -10.89 25.83
N LYS A 314 -20.16 -10.35 26.49
CA LYS A 314 -20.79 -11.00 27.66
C LYS A 314 -21.34 -12.39 27.31
N THR A 315 -21.77 -12.59 26.06
CA THR A 315 -22.26 -13.90 25.58
C THR A 315 -21.15 -14.87 25.17
N SER A 316 -19.90 -14.40 25.04
CA SER A 316 -18.77 -15.20 24.56
C SER A 316 -18.08 -16.05 25.64
N GLY A 317 -18.43 -15.84 26.92
CA GLY A 317 -17.82 -16.54 28.06
C GLY A 317 -16.40 -16.09 28.41
N LEU A 318 -15.89 -15.01 27.80
CA LEU A 318 -14.59 -14.43 28.12
C LEU A 318 -14.62 -13.72 29.49
N ASP A 319 -13.52 -13.81 30.24
CA ASP A 319 -13.40 -13.18 31.56
C ASP A 319 -12.84 -11.77 31.46
N PHE A 320 -13.72 -10.79 31.67
CA PHE A 320 -13.39 -9.37 31.68
C PHE A 320 -14.29 -8.63 32.68
N GLU A 321 -13.87 -7.44 33.05
CA GLU A 321 -14.62 -6.52 33.89
C GLU A 321 -15.01 -5.26 33.12
N CYS A 322 -16.19 -4.74 33.45
CA CYS A 322 -16.69 -3.46 32.96
C CYS A 322 -16.29 -2.34 33.92
N LEU A 323 -15.55 -1.35 33.42
CA LEU A 323 -15.06 -0.20 34.18
C LEU A 323 -15.94 1.05 33.99
N GLY A 324 -17.06 0.93 33.27
CA GLY A 324 -18.01 2.01 33.02
C GLY A 324 -17.64 2.87 31.79
N ALA A 325 -18.20 4.07 31.70
CA ALA A 325 -18.00 4.94 30.55
C ALA A 325 -16.56 5.49 30.47
N PRO A 326 -15.97 5.63 29.25
CA PRO A 326 -14.66 6.23 29.10
C PRO A 326 -14.59 7.64 29.68
N THR A 327 -13.59 7.93 30.49
CA THR A 327 -13.38 9.24 31.15
C THR A 327 -12.60 10.24 30.28
N ASN A 328 -12.27 9.87 29.05
CA ASN A 328 -11.47 10.71 28.16
C ASN A 328 -12.32 11.77 27.42
N LYS A 329 -11.67 12.86 27.01
CA LYS A 329 -12.33 13.99 26.31
C LYS A 329 -12.69 13.67 24.84
N ARG A 330 -12.75 12.40 24.42
CA ARG A 330 -13.02 12.03 23.03
C ARG A 330 -14.52 12.10 22.75
N LYS A 331 -14.89 12.68 21.61
CA LYS A 331 -16.28 12.66 21.12
C LYS A 331 -16.54 11.35 20.40
N TYR A 332 -17.30 10.45 21.03
CA TYR A 332 -17.73 9.20 20.41
C TYR A 332 -19.03 9.41 19.64
N LYS A 333 -19.18 8.74 18.49
CA LYS A 333 -20.42 8.76 17.68
C LYS A 333 -21.54 7.90 18.28
N GLN A 334 -21.21 7.02 19.22
CA GLN A 334 -22.09 6.10 19.90
C GLN A 334 -21.59 5.87 21.34
N SER A 335 -22.36 5.17 22.18
CA SER A 335 -21.96 4.85 23.55
C SER A 335 -20.84 3.80 23.57
N TYR A 336 -19.83 4.04 24.42
CA TYR A 336 -18.71 3.13 24.66
C TYR A 336 -18.67 2.75 26.13
N GLU A 337 -18.10 1.58 26.39
CA GLU A 337 -17.83 1.06 27.72
C GLU A 337 -16.37 0.61 27.78
N LEU A 338 -15.69 1.00 28.86
CA LEU A 338 -14.32 0.63 29.12
C LEU A 338 -14.33 -0.79 29.71
N ILE A 339 -13.60 -1.69 29.08
CA ILE A 339 -13.46 -3.06 29.57
C ILE A 339 -11.99 -3.41 29.83
N ARG A 340 -11.75 -4.32 30.77
CA ARG A 340 -10.42 -4.86 31.06
C ARG A 340 -10.48 -6.37 31.17
N PHE A 341 -9.62 -7.05 30.42
CA PHE A 341 -9.57 -8.51 30.42
C PHE A 341 -8.76 -9.00 31.62
N LYS A 342 -9.24 -10.04 32.32
CA LYS A 342 -8.45 -10.67 33.38
C LYS A 342 -7.30 -11.50 32.83
N ASN A 343 -7.55 -12.17 31.69
CA ASN A 343 -6.56 -12.90 30.92
C ASN A 343 -6.64 -12.48 29.45
N TYR A 344 -5.50 -12.40 28.76
CA TYR A 344 -5.50 -12.05 27.34
C TYR A 344 -6.23 -13.14 26.54
N PRO A 345 -7.28 -12.81 25.75
CA PRO A 345 -8.08 -13.82 25.07
C PRO A 345 -7.27 -14.63 24.04
N ASP A 346 -7.49 -15.94 23.98
CA ASP A 346 -6.89 -16.80 22.95
C ASP A 346 -7.59 -16.58 21.59
N ASP A 347 -8.92 -16.61 21.58
CA ASP A 347 -9.80 -16.27 20.45
C ASP A 347 -10.98 -15.42 20.96
N VAL A 348 -11.63 -14.68 20.06
CA VAL A 348 -12.82 -13.87 20.34
C VAL A 348 -13.87 -14.19 19.27
N PRO A 349 -14.82 -15.10 19.54
CA PRO A 349 -15.79 -15.58 18.54
C PRO A 349 -16.99 -14.63 18.41
N ILE A 350 -16.74 -13.35 18.15
CA ILE A 350 -17.78 -12.33 17.96
C ILE A 350 -17.69 -11.73 16.55
N LYS A 351 -18.77 -11.13 16.05
CA LYS A 351 -18.82 -10.54 14.70
C LYS A 351 -17.75 -9.47 14.51
N ASN A 352 -17.56 -8.61 15.51
CA ASN A 352 -16.59 -7.52 15.48
C ASN A 352 -15.27 -7.87 16.19
N PHE A 353 -14.78 -9.11 16.03
CA PHE A 353 -13.55 -9.57 16.71
C PHE A 353 -12.32 -8.69 16.44
N THR A 354 -12.28 -7.95 15.34
CA THR A 354 -11.19 -7.01 15.02
C THR A 354 -11.12 -5.80 15.95
N LEU A 355 -12.13 -5.55 16.78
CA LEU A 355 -12.10 -4.50 17.80
C LEU A 355 -11.51 -4.98 19.11
N VAL A 356 -11.39 -6.29 19.31
CA VAL A 356 -11.05 -6.92 20.59
C VAL A 356 -9.66 -7.58 20.49
N PRO A 357 -8.80 -7.46 21.52
CA PRO A 357 -7.49 -8.12 21.54
C PRO A 357 -7.61 -9.65 21.56
N SER A 358 -6.70 -10.36 20.87
CA SER A 358 -6.54 -11.80 21.02
C SER A 358 -5.21 -12.34 20.48
N TYR A 359 -4.77 -13.50 20.97
CA TYR A 359 -3.61 -14.20 20.42
C TYR A 359 -3.82 -14.58 18.95
N LYS A 360 -5.04 -14.95 18.55
CA LYS A 360 -5.37 -15.16 17.13
C LYS A 360 -5.07 -13.94 16.26
N ARG A 361 -5.33 -12.73 16.75
CA ARG A 361 -4.98 -11.50 16.02
C ARG A 361 -3.48 -11.28 15.96
N MET A 362 -2.74 -11.62 17.01
CA MET A 362 -1.27 -11.61 16.97
C MET A 362 -0.73 -12.58 15.92
N CYS A 363 -1.22 -13.83 15.90
CA CYS A 363 -0.86 -14.81 14.86
C CYS A 363 -1.12 -14.24 13.45
N ILE A 364 -2.32 -13.72 13.19
CA ILE A 364 -2.65 -13.15 11.87
C ILE A 364 -1.69 -12.01 11.51
N THR A 365 -1.29 -11.19 12.48
CA THR A 365 -0.34 -10.09 12.26
C THR A 365 1.04 -10.60 11.87
N ILE A 366 1.54 -11.66 12.52
CA ILE A 366 2.83 -12.30 12.16
C ILE A 366 2.72 -12.96 10.78
N LEU A 367 1.66 -13.74 10.54
CA LEU A 367 1.47 -14.47 9.27
C LEU A 367 1.31 -13.53 8.07
N LYS A 368 0.79 -12.33 8.28
CA LYS A 368 0.71 -11.28 7.26
C LYS A 368 1.96 -10.42 7.15
N ASN A 369 2.99 -10.72 7.93
CA ASN A 369 4.23 -9.94 8.02
C ASN A 369 3.97 -8.45 8.30
N ASP A 370 2.96 -8.15 9.12
CA ASP A 370 2.60 -6.79 9.50
C ASP A 370 3.42 -6.36 10.73
N THR A 371 4.70 -6.02 10.52
CA THR A 371 5.61 -5.56 11.58
C THR A 371 5.17 -4.23 12.20
N SER A 372 4.32 -3.49 11.49
CA SER A 372 3.70 -2.27 12.01
C SER A 372 2.57 -2.55 13.01
N CYS A 373 2.03 -3.77 13.04
CA CYS A 373 0.86 -4.21 13.80
C CYS A 373 -0.40 -3.37 13.52
N GLN A 374 -0.53 -2.82 12.31
CA GLN A 374 -1.72 -2.06 11.90
C GLN A 374 -2.99 -2.90 11.96
N TYR A 375 -2.90 -4.20 11.68
CA TYR A 375 -4.01 -5.15 11.81
C TYR A 375 -4.52 -5.26 13.25
N MET A 376 -3.65 -5.01 14.24
CA MET A 376 -4.00 -4.93 15.66
C MET A 376 -4.48 -3.54 16.09
N GLY A 377 -4.52 -2.56 15.17
CA GLY A 377 -4.92 -1.19 15.44
C GLY A 377 -3.82 -0.30 16.02
N PHE A 378 -2.55 -0.72 15.94
CA PHE A 378 -1.43 0.12 16.34
C PHE A 378 -1.23 1.26 15.34
N GLY A 379 -1.04 2.48 15.87
CA GLY A 379 -0.46 3.58 15.11
C GLY A 379 1.06 3.45 15.04
N GLN A 380 1.70 4.28 14.22
CA GLN A 380 3.17 4.39 14.20
C GLN A 380 3.68 4.78 15.60
N THR A 381 4.67 4.05 16.10
CA THR A 381 5.25 4.23 17.44
C THR A 381 6.15 5.46 17.51
N LYS A 382 6.39 5.97 18.73
CA LYS A 382 7.35 7.06 18.95
C LYS A 382 8.77 6.70 18.49
N ASP A 383 9.22 5.46 18.65
CA ASP A 383 10.53 5.02 18.13
C ASP A 383 10.56 4.98 16.60
N GLU A 384 9.48 4.58 15.93
CA GLU A 384 9.41 4.63 14.46
C GLU A 384 9.38 6.08 13.96
N LEU A 385 8.70 6.96 14.68
CA LEU A 385 8.68 8.40 14.43
C LEU A 385 10.02 9.08 14.77
N GLN A 386 10.69 8.63 15.83
CA GLN A 386 11.97 9.14 16.31
C GLN A 386 13.11 8.62 15.46
N LYS A 387 13.17 7.36 15.06
CA LYS A 387 14.11 6.89 14.01
C LYS A 387 13.91 7.65 12.71
N LYS A 388 12.67 7.99 12.36
CA LYS A 388 12.36 8.86 11.23
C LYS A 388 12.88 10.29 11.48
N GLN A 389 12.69 10.84 12.68
CA GLN A 389 13.17 12.17 13.07
C GLN A 389 14.68 12.26 13.18
N GLU A 390 15.35 11.35 13.88
CA GLU A 390 16.81 11.20 13.99
C GLU A 390 17.43 10.94 12.62
N ALA A 391 16.79 10.15 11.75
CA ALA A 391 17.18 10.11 10.36
C ALA A 391 17.10 11.53 9.77
N MET A 392 15.96 12.20 9.84
CA MET A 392 15.77 13.57 9.31
C MET A 392 16.74 14.62 9.92
N GLU A 393 17.09 14.55 11.20
CA GLU A 393 18.02 15.46 11.89
C GLU A 393 19.47 15.14 11.54
N LYS A 394 19.83 13.85 11.48
CA LYS A 394 21.10 13.41 10.89
C LYS A 394 21.20 13.86 9.42
N TRP A 395 20.08 13.95 8.71
CA TRP A 395 20.01 14.51 7.36
C TRP A 395 20.16 16.04 7.31
N GLU A 396 19.67 16.78 8.31
CA GLU A 396 19.85 18.25 8.40
C GLU A 396 21.28 18.64 8.76
N THR A 397 22.02 17.78 9.48
CA THR A 397 23.44 18.00 9.78
C THR A 397 24.38 17.71 8.59
N PHE A 398 23.84 17.15 7.49
CA PHE A 398 24.54 16.97 6.21
C PHE A 398 24.09 17.97 5.12
N LEU A 399 23.17 18.89 5.43
CA LEU A 399 22.93 20.12 4.67
C LEU A 399 23.94 21.19 5.08
#